data_AF-A0A9X3H3K5-F1
#
_entry.id   AF-A0A9X3H3K5-F1
#
_cell.length_a   1.000
_cell.length_b   1.000
_cell.length_c   1.000
_cell.angle_alpha   90.00
_cell.angle_beta   90.00
_cell.angle_gamma   90.00
#
_symmetry.space_group_name_H-M   'P 1'
#
loop_
_entity.id
_entity.type
_entity.pdbx_description
1 polymer ?
#
loop_
_entity_poly.entity_id
_entity_poly.type
_entity_poly.pdbx_seq_one_letter_code
_entity_poly.pdbx_strand_id
1 'polypeptide(L)'
;MEAEFHKDFLTYLLLFATHADFNFDEEEREYILSKVDESTFNRVNRIFEKHNDIQRIDRIRYYMEKGNYSQADAATLTSEVLKLFKADGDYSTLEQNLMIGLKRILKSYS
;
A
#
# COMPACT_ATOMS: atom_id res chain seq x y z
N MET A 1 -2.12 19.62 -2.73
CA MET A 1 -2.83 18.74 -3.69
C MET A 1 -2.00 17.47 -3.96
N GLU A 2 -0.76 17.60 -4.43
CA GLU A 2 0.16 16.45 -4.60
C GLU A 2 0.40 15.69 -3.30
N ALA A 3 0.69 16.40 -2.20
CA ALA A 3 0.92 15.76 -0.89
C ALA A 3 -0.26 14.91 -0.38
N GLU A 4 -1.51 15.32 -0.64
CA GLU A 4 -2.67 14.51 -0.26
C GLU A 4 -2.84 13.30 -1.17
N PHE A 5 -2.60 13.45 -2.48
CA PHE A 5 -2.64 12.34 -3.43
C PHE A 5 -1.61 11.26 -3.07
N HIS A 6 -0.39 11.68 -2.69
CA HIS A 6 0.65 10.76 -2.24
C HIS A 6 0.27 10.02 -0.95
N LYS A 7 -0.32 10.71 0.03
CA LYS A 7 -0.83 10.08 1.25
C LYS A 7 -1.96 9.09 0.96
N ASP A 8 -2.89 9.44 0.06
CA ASP A 8 -3.98 8.55 -0.36
C ASP A 8 -3.43 7.29 -1.01
N PHE A 9 -2.44 7.41 -1.89
CA PHE A 9 -1.82 6.25 -2.50
C PHE A 9 -1.08 5.39 -1.48
N LEU A 10 -0.22 5.99 -0.65
CA LEU A 10 0.53 5.25 0.37
C LEU A 10 -0.42 4.47 1.28
N THR A 11 -1.48 5.12 1.75
CA THR A 11 -2.51 4.47 2.59
C THR A 11 -3.16 3.29 1.86
N TYR A 12 -3.56 3.49 0.60
CA TYR A 12 -4.20 2.44 -0.19
C TYR A 12 -3.26 1.25 -0.44
N LEU A 13 -1.99 1.53 -0.70
CA LEU A 13 -0.97 0.52 -0.93
C LEU A 13 -0.68 -0.29 0.33
N LEU A 14 -0.60 0.36 1.49
CA LEU A 14 -0.41 -0.33 2.77
C LEU A 14 -1.64 -1.17 3.14
N LEU A 15 -2.86 -0.65 2.97
CA LEU A 15 -4.09 -1.44 3.16
C LEU A 15 -4.11 -2.68 2.25
N PHE A 16 -3.70 -2.54 0.99
CA PHE A 16 -3.57 -3.69 0.09
C PHE A 16 -2.56 -4.73 0.61
N ALA A 17 -1.45 -4.27 1.18
CA ALA A 17 -0.43 -5.14 1.75
C ALA A 17 -0.95 -5.91 2.97
N THR A 18 -1.65 -5.26 3.91
CA THR A 18 -2.27 -5.91 5.09
C THR A 18 -3.30 -6.99 4.74
N HIS A 19 -3.84 -6.97 3.52
CA HIS A 19 -4.80 -7.97 3.07
C HIS A 19 -4.14 -9.22 2.47
N ALA A 20 -2.81 -9.34 2.52
CA ALA A 20 -2.07 -10.48 1.99
C ALA A 20 -2.56 -11.82 2.57
N ASP A 21 -2.79 -11.84 3.88
CA ASP A 21 -3.08 -13.00 4.70
C ASP A 21 -4.49 -12.97 5.33
N PHE A 22 -5.29 -11.97 4.96
CA PHE A 22 -6.61 -11.65 5.52
C PHE A 22 -6.62 -11.25 7.01
N ASN A 23 -5.48 -10.95 7.63
CA ASN A 23 -5.42 -10.54 9.03
C ASN A 23 -4.99 -9.07 9.15
N PHE A 24 -5.93 -8.14 8.96
CA PHE A 24 -5.69 -6.75 9.33
C PHE A 24 -5.78 -6.59 10.85
N ASP A 25 -4.65 -6.33 11.53
CA ASP A 25 -4.58 -6.21 12.98
C ASP A 25 -4.29 -4.78 13.49
N GLU A 26 -4.18 -4.64 14.81
CA GLU A 26 -3.96 -3.34 15.46
C GLU A 26 -2.55 -2.79 15.18
N GLU A 27 -1.53 -3.63 15.10
CA GLU A 27 -0.13 -3.22 14.86
C GLU A 27 0.04 -2.66 13.44
N GLU A 28 -0.57 -3.32 12.46
CA GLU A 28 -0.60 -2.84 11.08
C GLU A 28 -1.38 -1.52 10.95
N ARG A 29 -2.51 -1.40 11.65
CA ARG A 29 -3.28 -0.15 11.71
C ARG A 29 -2.45 0.99 12.29
N GLU A 30 -1.77 0.74 13.41
CA GLU A 30 -0.88 1.71 14.05
C GLU A 30 0.27 2.10 13.14
N TYR A 31 0.86 1.13 12.42
CA TYR A 31 1.90 1.41 11.44
C TYR A 31 1.39 2.36 10.34
N ILE A 32 0.20 2.13 9.78
CA ILE A 32 -0.37 3.02 8.76
C ILE A 32 -0.60 4.43 9.34
N LEU A 33 -1.17 4.53 10.54
CA LEU A 33 -1.42 5.81 11.22
C LEU A 33 -0.14 6.55 11.63
N SER A 34 1.00 5.86 11.73
CA SER A 34 2.31 6.52 11.88
C SER A 34 2.76 7.28 10.63
N LYS A 35 2.17 6.98 9.46
CA LYS A 35 2.52 7.56 8.15
C LYS A 35 1.51 8.59 7.67
N VAL A 36 0.25 8.44 8.05
CA VAL A 36 -0.86 9.28 7.61
C VAL A 36 -1.76 9.65 8.76
N ASP A 37 -2.46 10.77 8.64
CA ASP A 37 -3.47 11.16 9.62
C ASP A 37 -4.70 10.24 9.57
N GLU A 38 -5.40 10.15 10.70
CA GLU A 38 -6.58 9.30 10.86
C GLU A 38 -7.70 9.64 9.87
N SER A 39 -7.81 10.90 9.44
CA SER A 39 -8.83 11.31 8.48
C SER A 39 -8.57 10.70 7.10
N THR A 40 -7.31 10.68 6.67
CA THR A 40 -6.85 10.03 5.43
C THR A 40 -7.07 8.52 5.52
N PHE A 41 -6.62 7.88 6.60
CA PHE A 41 -6.82 6.45 6.83
C PHE A 41 -8.30 6.06 6.69
N ASN A 42 -9.17 6.71 7.45
CA ASN A 42 -10.61 6.38 7.47
C ASN A 42 -11.27 6.60 6.11
N ARG A 43 -10.90 7.67 5.38
CA ARG A 43 -11.42 7.93 4.04
C ARG A 43 -10.99 6.85 3.06
N VAL A 44 -9.70 6.54 3.01
CA VAL A 44 -9.14 5.58 2.04
C VAL A 44 -9.59 4.16 2.35
N ASN A 45 -9.65 3.79 3.63
CA ASN A 45 -10.14 2.47 4.05
C ASN A 45 -11.59 2.22 3.59
N ARG A 46 -12.49 3.21 3.73
CA ARG A 46 -13.87 3.11 3.21
C ARG A 46 -13.94 2.91 1.70
N ILE A 47 -12.96 3.38 0.94
CA ILE A 47 -12.87 3.17 -0.50
C ILE A 47 -12.33 1.77 -0.77
N PHE A 48 -11.28 1.37 -0.05
CA PHE A 48 -10.64 0.07 -0.17
C PHE A 48 -11.58 -1.10 0.12
N GLU A 49 -12.38 -1.01 1.19
CA GLU A 49 -13.38 -2.01 1.59
C GLU A 49 -14.50 -2.22 0.55
N LYS A 50 -14.73 -1.24 -0.33
CA LYS A 50 -15.74 -1.35 -1.39
C LYS A 50 -15.19 -2.00 -2.67
N HIS A 51 -13.88 -2.17 -2.77
CA HIS A 51 -13.23 -2.70 -3.96
C HIS A 51 -12.97 -4.20 -3.82
N ASN A 52 -13.27 -4.96 -4.86
CA ASN A 52 -12.77 -6.32 -5.01
C ASN A 52 -11.30 -6.34 -5.45
N ASP A 53 -10.69 -7.52 -5.51
CA ASP A 53 -9.25 -7.68 -5.79
C ASP A 53 -8.82 -7.06 -7.13
N ILE A 54 -9.63 -7.21 -8.18
CA ILE A 54 -9.35 -6.61 -9.49
C ILE A 54 -9.35 -5.09 -9.38
N GLN A 55 -10.37 -4.52 -8.74
CA GLN A 55 -10.49 -3.08 -8.54
C GLN A 55 -9.37 -2.50 -7.67
N ARG A 56 -8.88 -3.28 -6.68
CA ARG A 56 -7.74 -2.87 -5.84
C ARG A 56 -6.45 -2.76 -6.64
N ILE A 57 -6.17 -3.74 -7.50
CA ILE A 57 -5.00 -3.71 -8.39
C ILE A 57 -5.11 -2.54 -9.39
N ASP A 58 -6.27 -2.36 -10.01
CA ASP A 58 -6.48 -1.25 -10.96
C ASP A 58 -6.36 0.12 -10.29
N ARG A 59 -6.75 0.23 -9.02
CA ARG A 59 -6.56 1.46 -8.25
C ARG A 59 -5.07 1.75 -7.97
N ILE A 60 -4.26 0.75 -7.67
CA ILE A 60 -2.81 0.90 -7.51
C ILE A 60 -2.18 1.37 -8.84
N ARG A 61 -2.56 0.76 -9.96
CA ARG A 61 -2.12 1.18 -11.30
C ARG A 61 -2.48 2.63 -11.59
N TYR A 62 -3.73 3.02 -11.31
CA TYR A 62 -4.19 4.40 -11.47
C TYR A 62 -3.35 5.40 -10.67
N TYR A 63 -3.02 5.09 -9.40
CA TYR A 63 -2.17 5.95 -8.60
C TYR A 63 -0.77 6.08 -9.18
N MET A 64 -0.17 4.98 -9.65
CA MET A 64 1.13 5.00 -10.30
C MET A 64 1.13 5.87 -11.56
N GLU A 65 0.14 5.71 -12.43
CA GLU A 65 0.00 6.46 -13.69
C GLU A 65 -0.24 7.94 -13.47
N LYS A 66 -1.07 8.32 -12.49
CA LYS A 66 -1.44 9.71 -12.25
C LYS A 66 -0.46 10.46 -11.37
N GLY A 67 0.27 9.77 -10.50
CA GLY A 67 1.24 10.37 -9.59
C GLY A 67 2.59 10.70 -10.23
N ASN A 68 2.84 10.27 -11.47
CA ASN A 68 4.13 10.44 -12.17
C ASN A 68 5.33 10.01 -11.29
N TYR A 69 5.18 8.89 -10.58
CA TYR A 69 6.19 8.41 -9.65
C TYR A 69 7.47 8.01 -10.39
N SER A 70 8.60 8.49 -9.88
CA SER A 70 9.91 8.06 -10.36
C SER A 70 10.28 6.68 -9.83
N GLN A 71 11.37 6.10 -10.36
CA GLN A 71 11.95 4.88 -9.81
C GLN A 71 12.33 5.01 -8.33
N ALA A 72 12.77 6.19 -7.90
CA ALA A 72 13.12 6.45 -6.50
C ALA A 72 11.88 6.45 -5.61
N ASP A 73 10.75 6.98 -6.10
CA ASP A 73 9.50 6.96 -5.35
C ASP A 73 8.92 5.55 -5.28
N ALA A 74 8.95 4.79 -6.38
CA ALA A 74 8.55 3.39 -6.40
C ALA A 74 9.39 2.53 -5.42
N ALA A 75 10.69 2.81 -5.32
CA ALA A 75 11.56 2.17 -4.34
C ALA A 75 11.19 2.57 -2.89
N THR A 76 10.83 3.83 -2.67
CA THR A 76 10.36 4.31 -1.36
C THR A 76 9.05 3.63 -0.95
N LEU A 77 8.07 3.56 -1.85
CA LEU A 77 6.80 2.85 -1.62
C LEU A 77 7.03 1.36 -1.32
N THR A 78 7.90 0.71 -2.10
CA THR A 78 8.29 -0.69 -1.85
C THR A 78 8.93 -0.86 -0.47
N SER A 79 9.75 0.10 -0.04
CA SER A 79 10.38 0.08 1.29
C SER A 79 9.35 0.23 2.41
N GLU A 80 8.33 1.07 2.24
CA GLU A 80 7.27 1.22 3.24
C GLU A 80 6.42 -0.05 3.39
N VAL A 81 6.08 -0.72 2.29
CA VAL A 81 5.41 -2.03 2.35
C VAL A 81 6.28 -3.09 3.03
N LEU A 82 7.59 -3.10 2.75
CA LEU A 82 8.51 -4.05 3.37
C LEU A 82 8.67 -3.82 4.88
N LYS A 83 8.56 -2.58 5.35
CA LYS A 83 8.59 -2.26 6.78
C LYS A 83 7.30 -2.70 7.47
N LEU A 84 6.14 -2.58 6.80
CA LEU A 84 4.87 -3.09 7.30
C LEU A 84 4.94 -4.61 7.52
N PHE A 85 5.36 -5.37 6.50
CA PHE A 85 5.57 -6.84 6.58
C PHE A 85 6.69 -7.31 7.52
N LYS A 86 7.25 -6.41 8.32
CA LYS A 86 8.30 -6.71 9.30
C LYS A 86 8.00 -6.06 10.64
N ALA A 87 6.83 -5.45 10.79
CA ALA A 87 6.44 -4.75 11.99
C ALA A 87 6.20 -5.74 13.14
N ASP A 88 5.57 -6.88 12.84
CA ASP A 88 5.27 -7.99 13.76
C ASP A 88 6.46 -8.96 13.96
N GLY A 89 7.49 -8.86 13.10
CA GLY A 89 8.71 -9.66 13.16
C GLY A 89 8.68 -10.97 12.39
N ASP A 90 7.57 -11.30 11.72
CA ASP A 90 7.49 -12.39 10.74
C ASP A 90 7.44 -11.81 9.32
N TYR A 91 8.00 -12.51 8.35
CA TYR A 91 7.89 -12.12 6.93
C TYR A 91 7.59 -13.39 6.15
N SER A 92 6.32 -13.75 6.19
CA SER A 92 5.78 -15.01 5.72
C SER A 92 6.00 -15.22 4.22
N THR A 93 5.85 -16.48 3.79
CA THR A 93 5.91 -16.81 2.35
C THR A 93 4.81 -16.08 1.55
N LEU A 94 3.66 -15.80 2.19
CA LEU A 94 2.54 -15.12 1.55
C LEU A 94 2.87 -13.64 1.29
N GLU A 95 3.41 -12.94 2.28
CA GLU A 95 3.86 -11.55 2.13
C GLU A 95 5.03 -11.43 1.15
N GLN A 96 5.94 -12.40 1.14
CA GLN A 96 7.01 -12.48 0.13
C GLN A 96 6.45 -12.59 -1.29
N ASN A 97 5.46 -13.45 -1.51
CA ASN A 97 4.80 -13.59 -2.81
C ASN A 97 4.04 -12.32 -3.20
N LEU A 98 3.34 -11.69 -2.26
CA LEU A 98 2.66 -10.41 -2.51
C LEU A 98 3.65 -9.31 -2.87
N MET A 99 4.77 -9.21 -2.15
CA MET A 99 5.85 -8.26 -2.44
C MET A 99 6.43 -8.46 -3.83
N ILE A 100 6.62 -9.71 -4.29
CA ILE A 100 7.07 -10.00 -5.66
C ILE A 100 6.05 -9.47 -6.69
N GLY A 101 4.75 -9.70 -6.45
CA GLY A 101 3.67 -9.18 -7.30
C GLY A 101 3.64 -7.66 -7.34
N LEU A 102 3.67 -7.01 -6.16
CA LEU A 102 3.68 -5.56 -6.03
C LEU A 102 4.90 -4.93 -6.72
N LYS A 103 6.10 -5.47 -6.54
CA LYS A 103 7.31 -4.99 -7.21
C LYS A 103 7.16 -5.01 -8.73
N ARG A 104 6.48 -6.01 -9.31
CA ARG A 104 6.22 -6.05 -10.75
C ARG A 104 5.30 -4.91 -11.17
N ILE A 105 4.22 -4.65 -10.42
CA ILE A 105 3.31 -3.54 -10.70
C ILE A 105 4.05 -2.21 -10.59
N LEU A 106 4.74 -1.96 -9.48
CA LEU A 106 5.42 -0.69 -9.21
C LEU A 106 6.57 -0.41 -10.19
N LYS A 107 7.31 -1.45 -10.60
CA LYS A 107 8.42 -1.32 -11.57
C LYS A 107 7.94 -1.16 -13.02
N SER A 108 6.71 -1.57 -13.34
CA SER A 108 6.15 -1.45 -14.70
C SER A 108 5.87 0.01 -15.10
N TYR A 109 5.84 0.92 -14.13
CA TYR A 109 5.69 2.35 -14.34
C TYR A 109 7.07 2.99 -14.21
N SER A 110 7.82 2.92 -15.31
CA SER A 110 9.20 3.42 -15.46
C SER A 110 9.43 3.99 -16.84
#